data_AF-A0A5S5B8W8-F1
#
_entry.id   AF-A0A5S5B8W8-F1
#
_cell.length_a   1.000
_cell.length_b   1.000
_cell.length_c   1.000
_cell.angle_alpha   90.00
_cell.angle_beta   90.00
_cell.angle_gamma   90.00
#
_symmetry.space_group_name_H-M   'P 1'
#
loop_
_entity.id
_entity.type
_entity.pdbx_description
1 polymer ?
#
loop_
_entity_poly.entity_id
_entity_poly.type
_entity_poly.pdbx_seq_one_letter_code
_entity_poly.pdbx_strand_id
1 'polypeptide(L)'
;MRSLLLGLALLAPAAQAGVLINSPYWVVALTCSNNQECYAASNGSYTGSLNGARRFNDQTQATKFLNSLTSSLRDKSPRMEQHTEQQCVEPSGSRPYQGRPC
;
A
#
# COMPACT_ATOMS: atom_id res chain seq x y z
N MET A 1 51.90 6.68 -28.95
CA MET A 1 51.02 7.68 -28.32
C MET A 1 49.76 6.95 -27.91
N ARG A 2 49.60 6.65 -26.62
CA ARG A 2 48.53 5.79 -26.11
C ARG A 2 48.05 6.38 -24.80
N SER A 3 46.73 6.33 -24.62
CA SER A 3 45.97 6.59 -23.39
C SER A 3 45.55 8.04 -23.14
N LEU A 4 44.26 8.30 -23.41
CA LEU A 4 43.44 9.26 -22.67
C LEU A 4 41.97 8.83 -22.81
N LEU A 5 41.59 7.81 -22.04
CA LEU A 5 40.20 7.42 -21.81
C LEU A 5 40.07 6.98 -20.35
N LEU A 6 40.08 7.94 -19.42
CA LEU A 6 39.72 7.72 -18.03
C LEU A 6 39.13 9.02 -17.49
N GLY A 7 37.80 9.15 -17.52
CA GLY A 7 37.18 10.38 -17.02
C GLY A 7 35.67 10.47 -17.10
N LEU A 8 34.92 9.36 -17.01
CA LEU A 8 33.44 9.41 -16.99
C LEU A 8 32.76 8.58 -15.88
N ALA A 9 33.50 8.00 -14.93
CA ALA A 9 32.92 7.10 -13.93
C ALA A 9 32.39 7.80 -12.64
N LEU A 10 32.45 9.12 -12.51
CA LEU A 10 32.22 9.83 -11.24
C LEU A 10 30.85 10.51 -11.07
N LEU A 11 29.90 10.28 -11.99
CA LEU A 11 28.55 10.87 -11.92
C LEU A 11 27.45 9.84 -11.60
N ALA A 12 27.78 8.70 -10.99
CA ALA A 12 26.75 7.83 -10.45
C ALA A 12 26.12 8.53 -9.24
N PRO A 13 24.82 8.90 -9.27
CA PRO A 13 24.16 9.39 -8.07
C PRO A 13 24.28 8.31 -6.99
N ALA A 14 24.65 8.72 -5.77
CA ALA A 14 24.61 7.81 -4.63
C ALA A 14 23.17 7.37 -4.44
N ALA A 15 22.86 6.14 -4.85
CA ALA A 15 21.58 5.51 -4.56
C ALA A 15 21.46 5.39 -3.05
N GLN A 16 20.61 6.21 -2.45
CA GLN A 16 20.28 6.09 -1.04
C GLN A 16 19.46 4.82 -0.89
N ALA A 17 19.90 3.90 -0.04
CA ALA A 17 19.14 2.69 0.25
C ALA A 17 17.74 3.10 0.76
N GLY A 18 16.72 2.36 0.31
CA GLY A 18 15.39 2.52 0.85
C GLY A 18 15.36 2.13 2.32
N VAL A 19 14.29 2.49 3.00
CA VAL A 19 14.04 2.11 4.38
C VAL A 19 12.72 1.38 4.49
N LEU A 20 12.74 0.22 5.16
CA LEU A 20 11.54 -0.53 5.50
C LEU A 20 10.79 0.20 6.60
N ILE A 21 9.56 0.59 6.29
CA ILE A 21 8.63 1.16 7.25
C ILE A 21 7.36 0.31 7.32
N ASN A 22 6.70 0.31 8.48
CA ASN A 22 5.35 -0.22 8.60
C ASN A 22 4.37 0.88 8.16
N SER A 23 3.82 0.73 6.96
CA SER A 23 2.84 1.66 6.39
C SER A 23 1.43 1.19 6.70
N PRO A 24 0.57 2.04 7.31
CA PRO A 24 -0.83 1.72 7.47
C PRO A 24 -1.57 1.83 6.13
N TYR A 25 -2.53 0.95 5.91
CA TYR A 25 -3.50 1.06 4.82
C TYR A 25 -4.89 0.66 5.30
N TRP A 26 -5.89 1.10 4.56
CA TRP A 26 -7.29 0.89 4.87
C TRP A 26 -7.94 -0.01 3.83
N VAL A 27 -8.85 -0.87 4.29
CA VAL A 27 -9.70 -1.72 3.46
C VAL A 27 -11.14 -1.64 3.98
N VAL A 28 -12.09 -2.12 3.16
CA VAL A 28 -13.46 -2.33 3.60
C VAL A 28 -13.71 -3.83 3.77
N ALA A 29 -13.83 -4.26 5.02
CA ALA A 29 -14.21 -5.62 5.38
C ALA A 29 -15.72 -5.80 5.31
N LEU A 30 -16.14 -7.03 5.00
CA LEU A 30 -17.53 -7.44 4.86
C LEU A 30 -17.79 -8.65 5.77
N THR A 31 -19.07 -8.96 5.95
CA THR A 31 -19.53 -10.17 6.62
C THR A 31 -20.11 -11.12 5.59
N CYS A 32 -19.45 -12.26 5.39
CA CYS A 32 -19.81 -13.24 4.36
C CYS A 32 -20.02 -14.60 5.03
N SER A 33 -21.12 -15.27 4.68
CA SER A 33 -21.60 -16.46 5.39
C SER A 33 -20.61 -17.64 5.42
N ASN A 34 -19.70 -17.72 4.45
CA ASN A 34 -18.82 -18.88 4.25
C ASN A 34 -17.32 -18.56 4.33
N ASN A 35 -16.92 -17.32 4.64
CA ASN A 35 -15.50 -16.91 4.62
C ASN A 35 -15.09 -16.24 5.93
N GLN A 36 -13.95 -16.66 6.50
CA GLN A 36 -13.33 -15.99 7.64
C GLN A 36 -12.81 -14.60 7.26
N GLU A 37 -12.28 -14.46 6.04
CA GLU A 37 -11.83 -13.21 5.47
C GLU A 37 -12.76 -12.81 4.31
N CYS A 38 -13.31 -11.60 4.35
CA CYS A 38 -14.13 -11.09 3.27
C CYS A 38 -13.95 -9.58 3.13
N TYR A 39 -13.51 -9.14 1.96
CA TYR A 39 -13.16 -7.73 1.72
C TYR A 39 -13.70 -7.26 0.38
N ALA A 40 -14.09 -5.99 0.29
CA ALA A 40 -14.50 -5.40 -0.98
C ALA A 40 -13.27 -5.25 -1.90
N ALA A 41 -13.36 -5.82 -3.10
CA ALA A 41 -12.36 -5.67 -4.16
C ALA A 41 -12.74 -4.53 -5.13
N SER A 42 -14.05 -4.27 -5.25
CA SER A 42 -14.63 -3.13 -5.97
C SER A 42 -15.93 -2.70 -5.30
N ASN A 43 -16.66 -1.74 -5.87
CA ASN A 43 -17.96 -1.32 -5.33
C ASN A 43 -19.08 -2.36 -5.51
N GLY A 44 -18.87 -3.39 -6.33
CA GLY A 44 -19.85 -4.46 -6.61
C GLY A 44 -19.32 -5.88 -6.44
N SER A 45 -18.05 -6.06 -6.07
CA SER A 45 -17.44 -7.37 -5.86
C SER A 45 -16.59 -7.44 -4.59
N TYR A 46 -16.46 -8.65 -4.06
CA TYR A 46 -15.65 -8.95 -2.88
C TYR A 46 -14.68 -10.10 -3.17
N THR A 47 -13.67 -10.22 -2.31
CA THR A 47 -12.68 -11.28 -2.31
C THR A 47 -12.64 -11.97 -0.95
N GLY A 48 -12.17 -13.22 -0.92
CA GLY A 48 -11.98 -14.01 0.30
C GLY A 48 -10.59 -13.86 0.93
N SER A 49 -9.83 -12.80 0.59
CA SER A 49 -8.47 -12.60 1.12
C SER A 49 -8.13 -11.12 1.25
N LEU A 50 -7.30 -10.77 2.23
CA LEU A 50 -6.82 -9.41 2.43
C LEU A 50 -5.98 -8.88 1.24
N ASN A 51 -5.26 -9.77 0.54
CA ASN A 51 -4.43 -9.40 -0.61
C ASN A 51 -5.23 -8.96 -1.84
N GLY A 52 -6.43 -9.52 -2.05
CA GLY A 52 -7.31 -9.08 -3.12
C GLY A 52 -8.18 -7.87 -2.77
N ALA A 53 -8.11 -7.38 -1.53
CA ALA A 53 -8.93 -6.26 -1.07
C ALA A 53 -8.52 -4.97 -1.79
N ARG A 54 -9.48 -4.08 -2.02
CA ARG A 54 -9.14 -2.73 -2.45
C ARG A 54 -8.49 -1.97 -1.29
N ARG A 55 -7.26 -1.52 -1.51
CA ARG A 55 -6.44 -0.82 -0.51
C ARG A 55 -6.46 0.68 -0.72
N PHE A 56 -6.40 1.41 0.37
CA PHE A 56 -6.31 2.87 0.37
C PHE A 56 -5.28 3.32 1.39
N ASN A 57 -4.39 4.22 0.99
CA ASN A 57 -3.41 4.82 1.92
C ASN A 57 -4.05 5.91 2.79
N ASP A 58 -5.27 6.34 2.46
CA ASP A 58 -5.99 7.42 3.12
C ASP A 58 -7.39 6.96 3.57
N GLN A 59 -7.71 7.23 4.84
CA GLN A 59 -8.97 6.83 5.45
C GLN A 59 -10.18 7.53 4.80
N THR A 60 -10.00 8.77 4.31
CA THR A 60 -11.08 9.54 3.68
C THR A 60 -11.48 8.89 2.35
N GLN A 61 -10.51 8.48 1.54
CA GLN A 61 -10.76 7.76 0.28
C GLN A 61 -11.43 6.40 0.52
N ALA A 62 -11.00 5.68 1.54
CA ALA A 62 -11.63 4.42 1.93
C ALA A 62 -13.08 4.61 2.43
N THR A 63 -13.35 5.69 3.18
CA THR A 63 -14.70 6.07 3.61
C THR A 63 -15.61 6.42 2.42
N LYS A 64 -15.10 7.17 1.44
CA LYS A 64 -15.85 7.44 0.19
C LYS A 64 -16.17 6.15 -0.54
N PHE A 65 -15.21 5.22 -0.60
CA PHE A 65 -15.43 3.92 -1.21
C PHE A 65 -16.49 3.09 -0.48
N LEU A 66 -16.43 3.03 0.85
CA LEU A 66 -17.46 2.41 1.71
C LEU A 66 -18.86 2.95 1.39
N ASN A 67 -18.99 4.27 1.25
CA ASN A 67 -20.27 4.92 0.94
C ASN A 67 -20.72 4.71 -0.52
N SER A 68 -19.82 4.29 -1.41
CA SER A 68 -20.11 4.03 -2.82
C SER A 68 -20.53 2.58 -3.11
N LEU A 69 -20.50 1.71 -2.10
CA LEU A 69 -20.83 0.29 -2.27
C LEU A 69 -22.27 0.11 -2.77
N THR A 70 -22.43 -0.81 -3.72
CA THR A 70 -23.74 -1.24 -4.20
C THR A 70 -24.50 -2.00 -3.11
N SER A 71 -25.83 -2.09 -3.23
CA SER A 71 -26.69 -2.75 -2.24
C SER A 71 -26.24 -4.17 -1.88
N SER A 72 -25.81 -4.95 -2.88
CA SER A 72 -25.33 -6.32 -2.69
C SER A 72 -24.14 -6.45 -1.70
N LEU A 73 -23.32 -5.41 -1.57
CA LEU A 73 -22.24 -5.34 -0.60
C LEU A 73 -22.65 -4.61 0.68
N ARG A 74 -23.55 -3.63 0.59
CA ARG A 74 -24.10 -2.93 1.79
C ARG A 74 -24.86 -3.89 2.71
N ASP A 75 -25.53 -4.88 2.14
CA ASP A 75 -26.25 -5.91 2.90
C ASP A 75 -25.31 -6.89 3.62
N LYS A 76 -23.99 -6.78 3.42
CA LYS A 76 -22.94 -7.58 4.06
C LYS A 76 -22.27 -6.87 5.22
N SER A 77 -22.94 -5.91 5.86
CA SER A 77 -22.44 -5.17 7.03
C SER A 77 -21.00 -4.66 6.84
N PRO A 78 -20.77 -3.79 5.83
CA PRO A 78 -19.43 -3.33 5.50
C PRO A 78 -18.86 -2.45 6.61
N ARG A 79 -17.57 -2.61 6.90
CA ARG A 79 -16.85 -1.86 7.94
C ARG A 79 -15.44 -1.51 7.48
N MET A 80 -14.92 -0.41 7.98
CA MET A 80 -13.54 -0.01 7.75
C MET A 80 -12.60 -0.79 8.67
N GLU A 81 -11.50 -1.29 8.10
CA GLU A 81 -10.40 -1.90 8.87
C GLU A 81 -9.07 -1.28 8.44
N GLN A 82 -8.21 -1.02 9.43
CA GLN A 82 -6.84 -0.59 9.19
C GLN A 82 -5.90 -1.78 9.37
N HIS A 83 -4.98 -1.92 8.43
CA HIS A 83 -3.93 -2.92 8.44
C HIS A 83 -2.58 -2.23 8.27
N THR A 84 -1.49 -2.96 8.48
CA THR A 84 -0.13 -2.44 8.27
C THR A 84 0.65 -3.43 7.41
N GLU A 85 1.49 -2.91 6.52
CA GLU A 85 2.43 -3.71 5.75
C GLU A 85 3.81 -3.06 5.72
N GLN A 86 4.83 -3.89 5.52
CA GLN A 86 6.18 -3.39 5.31
C GLN A 86 6.33 -2.87 3.88
N GLN A 87 6.69 -1.60 3.76
CA GLN A 87 7.00 -0.98 2.47
C GLN A 87 8.41 -0.42 2.49
N CYS A 88 9.12 -0.61 1.39
CA CYS A 88 10.40 0.05 1.15
C CYS A 88 10.12 1.44 0.59
N VAL A 89 10.52 2.49 1.31
CA VAL A 89 10.35 3.87 0.88
C VAL A 89 11.70 4.55 0.72
N GLU A 90 11.81 5.43 -0.28
CA GLU A 90 12.99 6.27 -0.44
C GLU A 90 13.02 7.34 0.67
N PRO A 91 14.15 7.53 1.37
CA PRO A 91 14.29 8.59 2.34
C PRO A 91 14.18 9.96 1.64
N SER A 92 13.04 10.64 1.77
CA SER A 92 12.94 12.04 1.34
C SER A 92 13.62 12.93 2.38
N GLY A 93 14.52 13.82 1.92
CA GLY A 93 15.48 14.58 2.75
C GLY A 93 14.90 15.52 3.83
N SER A 94 13.59 15.52 4.05
CA SER A 94 12.91 16.29 5.08
C SER A 94 12.52 15.47 6.32
N ARG A 95 12.62 14.13 6.30
CA ARG A 95 12.31 13.29 7.46
C ARG A 95 13.35 12.18 7.66
N PRO A 96 14.01 12.11 8.83
CA PRO A 96 14.81 10.94 9.18
C PRO A 96 13.86 9.77 9.44
N TYR A 97 13.84 8.81 8.51
CA TYR A 97 13.13 7.57 8.70
C TYR A 97 14.03 6.60 9.49
N GLN A 98 13.59 6.22 10.69
CA GLN A 98 14.25 5.20 11.49
C GLN A 98 13.73 3.81 11.06
N GLY A 99 14.30 3.27 9.98
CA GLY A 99 13.93 1.97 9.42
C GLY A 99 15.14 1.09 9.13
N ARG A 100 14.92 -0.21 8.98
CA ARG A 100 15.97 -1.12 8.47
C ARG A 100 16.16 -0.85 6.97
N PRO A 101 17.39 -0.89 6.44
CA PRO A 101 17.60 -0.71 5.01
C PRO A 101 16.91 -1.83 4.20
N CYS A 102 16.39 -1.43 3.05
CA CYS A 102 15.99 -2.24 1.90
C CYS A 102 16.57 -1.57 0.64
#